data_AF-A0A2V6NWC3-F1
#
_entry.id   AF-A0A2V6NWC3-F1
#
_cell.length_a   1.000
_cell.length_b   1.000
_cell.length_c   1.000
_cell.angle_alpha   90.00
_cell.angle_beta   90.00
_cell.angle_gamma   90.00
#
_symmetry.space_group_name_H-M   'P 1'
#
loop_
_entity.id
_entity.type
_entity.pdbx_description
1 polymer ?
#
loop_
_entity_poly.entity_id
_entity_poly.type
_entity_poly.pdbx_seq_one_letter_code
_entity_poly.pdbx_strand_id
1 'polypeptide(L)'
;MDEGDRLAAARNPAAAAQAYREAAVRYGQAERQAQIKREDRGQADTARARMVAAKRRARPNAVDFAAALAHERRGNSMYGRRAFKEAATSFQFAAELFAKTPPDARADIRALLNDYVRAVETKDLDLLRRVRPGLTADELRRVRAADEITRSHKVHLTVYGITVAGDEARALGRREDLRVLNTGQNLRTETRFAFTLKRGPRGWVIHGVQESADRPAETRAPGGRTPPRSGPVARGGAERP
;
A
#
# COMPACT_ATOMS: atom_id res chain seq x y z
N MET A 1 -4.48 -61.84 17.82
CA MET A 1 -5.06 -63.03 17.15
C MET A 1 -6.14 -62.52 16.25
N ASP A 2 -5.86 -62.48 14.95
CA ASP A 2 -6.81 -62.03 13.93
C ASP A 2 -7.90 -63.10 13.72
N GLU A 3 -9.08 -62.72 13.22
CA GLU A 3 -10.19 -63.66 12.96
C GLU A 3 -9.76 -64.74 11.95
N GLY A 4 -8.88 -64.37 11.02
CA GLY A 4 -8.23 -65.29 10.07
C GLY A 4 -7.37 -66.37 10.75
N ASP A 5 -6.65 -66.01 11.81
CA ASP A 5 -5.82 -66.97 12.58
C ASP A 5 -6.70 -67.98 13.32
N ARG A 6 -7.84 -67.53 13.87
CA ARG A 6 -8.81 -68.40 14.54
C ARG A 6 -9.46 -69.41 13.58
N LEU A 7 -9.84 -68.96 12.39
CA LEU A 7 -10.49 -69.82 11.39
C LEU A 7 -9.52 -70.80 10.73
N ALA A 8 -8.25 -70.40 10.56
CA ALA A 8 -7.19 -71.29 10.09
C ALA A 8 -6.89 -72.40 11.11
N ALA A 9 -6.84 -72.06 12.41
CA ALA A 9 -6.67 -73.03 13.49
C ALA A 9 -7.85 -74.02 13.61
N ALA A 10 -9.06 -73.60 13.21
CA ALA A 10 -10.28 -74.43 13.20
C ALA A 10 -10.40 -75.39 11.98
N ARG A 11 -9.35 -75.54 11.16
CA ARG A 11 -9.33 -76.34 9.90
C ARG A 11 -10.38 -75.91 8.86
N ASN A 12 -10.78 -74.63 8.83
CA ASN A 12 -11.65 -74.09 7.78
C ASN A 12 -10.88 -73.13 6.84
N PRO A 13 -10.11 -73.65 5.88
CA PRO A 13 -9.22 -72.86 5.03
C PRO A 13 -9.98 -71.88 4.12
N ALA A 14 -11.21 -72.22 3.72
CA ALA A 14 -12.03 -71.35 2.87
C ALA A 14 -12.48 -70.09 3.62
N ALA A 15 -12.91 -70.24 4.88
CA ALA A 15 -13.31 -69.12 5.73
C ALA A 15 -12.10 -68.23 6.09
N ALA A 16 -10.94 -68.85 6.39
CA ALA A 16 -9.70 -68.11 6.64
C ALA A 16 -9.26 -67.29 5.42
N ALA A 17 -9.28 -67.89 4.22
CA ALA A 17 -8.94 -67.18 2.98
C ALA A 17 -9.88 -66.00 2.68
N GLN A 18 -11.17 -66.13 2.99
CA GLN A 18 -12.14 -65.05 2.86
C GLN A 18 -11.86 -63.92 3.87
N ALA A 19 -11.60 -64.25 5.13
CA ALA A 19 -11.25 -63.27 6.16
C ALA A 19 -9.99 -62.46 5.79
N TYR A 20 -8.95 -63.12 5.26
CA TYR A 20 -7.74 -62.43 4.79
C TYR A 20 -8.02 -61.51 3.59
N ARG A 21 -8.86 -61.92 2.64
CA ARG A 21 -9.25 -61.05 1.51
C ARG A 21 -9.99 -59.80 2.01
N GLU A 22 -10.93 -59.96 2.94
CA GLU A 22 -11.67 -58.84 3.53
C GLU A 22 -10.75 -57.91 4.33
N ALA A 23 -9.83 -58.46 5.11
CA ALA A 23 -8.81 -57.70 5.83
C ALA A 23 -7.96 -56.89 4.85
N ALA A 24 -7.44 -57.51 3.77
CA ALA A 24 -6.64 -56.83 2.75
C ALA A 24 -7.41 -55.66 2.10
N VAL A 25 -8.70 -55.84 1.78
CA VAL A 25 -9.54 -54.77 1.25
C VAL A 25 -9.72 -53.64 2.26
N ARG A 26 -9.98 -53.96 3.54
CA ARG A 26 -10.12 -52.96 4.61
C ARG A 26 -8.82 -52.18 4.83
N TYR A 27 -7.67 -52.85 4.81
CA TYR A 27 -6.36 -52.20 4.89
C TYR A 27 -6.14 -51.24 3.71
N GLY A 28 -6.38 -51.68 2.48
CA GLY A 28 -6.24 -50.82 1.31
C GLY A 28 -7.20 -49.62 1.32
N GLN A 29 -8.42 -49.77 1.86
CA GLN A 29 -9.34 -48.65 2.06
C GLN A 29 -8.85 -47.68 3.15
N ALA A 30 -8.36 -48.20 4.27
CA ALA A 30 -7.83 -47.40 5.37
C ALA A 30 -6.59 -46.60 4.94
N GLU A 31 -5.69 -47.19 4.16
CA GLU A 31 -4.52 -46.49 3.59
C GLU A 31 -4.93 -45.33 2.69
N ARG A 32 -5.89 -45.54 1.78
CA ARG A 32 -6.42 -44.47 0.92
C ARG A 32 -7.05 -43.35 1.75
N GLN A 33 -7.83 -43.68 2.77
CA GLN A 33 -8.43 -42.67 3.65
C GLN A 33 -7.37 -41.91 4.47
N ALA A 34 -6.33 -42.60 4.94
CA ALA A 34 -5.21 -41.97 5.63
C ALA A 34 -4.44 -41.03 4.69
N GLN A 35 -4.25 -41.42 3.43
CA GLN A 35 -3.60 -40.60 2.42
C GLN A 35 -4.38 -39.32 2.14
N ILE A 36 -5.70 -39.42 1.90
CA ILE A 36 -6.58 -38.26 1.69
C ILE A 36 -6.51 -37.31 2.90
N LYS A 37 -6.59 -37.84 4.12
CA LYS A 37 -6.49 -37.01 5.33
C LYS A 37 -5.14 -36.31 5.47
N ARG A 38 -4.03 -36.95 5.06
CA ARG A 38 -2.70 -36.33 5.04
C ARG A 38 -2.64 -35.18 4.03
N GLU A 39 -3.21 -35.39 2.84
CA GLU A 39 -3.28 -34.37 1.80
C GLU A 39 -4.15 -33.19 2.22
N ASP A 40 -5.35 -33.44 2.73
CA ASP A 40 -6.26 -32.40 3.23
C ASP A 40 -5.59 -31.56 4.33
N ARG A 41 -4.87 -32.22 5.26
CA ARG A 41 -4.11 -31.52 6.30
C ARG A 41 -3.03 -30.62 5.70
N GLY A 42 -2.26 -31.12 4.73
CA GLY A 42 -1.24 -30.33 4.04
C GLY A 42 -1.80 -29.10 3.31
N GLN A 43 -2.98 -29.24 2.70
CA GLN A 43 -3.70 -28.13 2.09
C GLN A 43 -4.14 -27.10 3.13
N ALA A 44 -4.69 -27.55 4.27
CA ALA A 44 -5.06 -26.68 5.38
C ALA A 44 -3.87 -25.91 5.96
N ASP A 45 -2.73 -26.57 6.14
CA ASP A 45 -1.49 -25.96 6.63
C ASP A 45 -0.98 -24.89 5.65
N THR A 46 -1.00 -25.19 4.35
CA THR A 46 -0.62 -24.24 3.29
C THR A 46 -1.56 -23.02 3.29
N ALA A 47 -2.88 -23.23 3.38
CA ALA A 47 -3.87 -22.17 3.42
C ALA A 47 -3.70 -21.29 4.69
N ARG A 48 -3.45 -21.92 5.84
CA ARG A 48 -3.19 -21.22 7.10
C ARG A 48 -1.92 -20.37 7.03
N ALA A 49 -0.84 -20.89 6.44
CA ALA A 49 0.40 -20.14 6.26
C ALA A 49 0.18 -18.90 5.38
N ARG A 50 -0.57 -19.03 4.27
CA ARG A 50 -0.94 -17.89 3.40
C ARG A 50 -1.78 -16.86 4.16
N MET A 51 -2.77 -17.30 4.92
CA MET A 51 -3.59 -16.42 5.76
C MET A 51 -2.75 -15.65 6.78
N VAL A 52 -1.83 -16.31 7.50
CA VAL A 52 -0.96 -15.64 8.48
C VAL A 52 -0.07 -14.59 7.81
N ALA A 53 0.48 -14.89 6.62
CA ALA A 53 1.27 -13.93 5.86
C ALA A 53 0.43 -12.71 5.41
N ALA A 54 -0.80 -12.93 4.96
CA ALA A 54 -1.73 -11.85 4.61
C ALA A 54 -2.11 -11.02 5.85
N LYS A 55 -2.44 -11.67 6.97
CA LYS A 55 -2.80 -11.02 8.24
C LYS A 55 -1.70 -10.10 8.76
N ARG A 56 -0.42 -10.50 8.65
CA ARG A 56 0.73 -9.66 9.04
C ARG A 56 0.84 -8.36 8.24
N ARG A 57 0.33 -8.35 7.00
CA ARG A 57 0.32 -7.18 6.11
C ARG A 57 -0.97 -6.38 6.22
N ALA A 58 -2.00 -6.97 6.80
CA ALA A 58 -3.33 -6.40 6.85
C ALA A 58 -3.45 -5.28 7.89
N ARG A 59 -4.27 -4.25 7.60
CA ARG A 59 -4.58 -3.19 8.56
C ARG A 59 -5.66 -3.64 9.55
N PRO A 60 -5.42 -3.57 10.88
CA PRO A 60 -6.41 -4.00 11.88
C PRO A 60 -7.75 -3.27 11.85
N ASN A 61 -7.77 -2.00 11.43
CA ASN A 61 -8.96 -1.15 11.45
C ASN A 61 -9.72 -1.12 10.12
N ALA A 62 -9.36 -1.97 9.16
CA ALA A 62 -10.06 -2.04 7.88
C ALA A 62 -11.39 -2.79 8.02
N VAL A 63 -12.39 -2.39 7.23
CA VAL A 63 -13.75 -2.93 7.28
C VAL A 63 -13.78 -4.46 7.16
N ASP A 64 -12.97 -5.03 6.27
CA ASP A 64 -12.92 -6.48 6.04
C ASP A 64 -12.10 -7.26 7.08
N PHE A 65 -11.33 -6.58 7.95
CA PHE A 65 -10.43 -7.23 8.90
C PHE A 65 -11.21 -8.06 9.94
N ALA A 66 -12.34 -7.54 10.42
CA ALA A 66 -13.21 -8.26 11.36
C ALA A 66 -13.82 -9.52 10.73
N ALA A 67 -14.23 -9.43 9.45
CA ALA A 67 -14.74 -10.58 8.70
C ALA A 67 -13.64 -11.64 8.49
N ALA A 68 -12.41 -11.22 8.18
CA ALA A 68 -11.26 -12.11 8.06
C ALA A 68 -10.99 -12.89 9.36
N LEU A 69 -11.02 -12.21 10.52
CA LEU A 69 -10.87 -12.84 11.84
C LEU A 69 -11.99 -13.85 12.14
N ALA A 70 -13.21 -13.63 11.66
CA ALA A 70 -14.30 -14.59 11.81
C ALA A 70 -14.03 -15.89 11.03
N HIS A 71 -13.53 -15.78 9.80
CA HIS A 71 -13.11 -16.93 8.99
C HIS A 71 -11.90 -17.65 9.59
N GLU A 72 -10.90 -16.94 10.11
CA GLU A 72 -9.77 -17.53 10.83
C GLU A 72 -10.22 -18.38 12.03
N ARG A 73 -11.14 -17.85 12.87
CA ARG A 73 -11.69 -18.60 14.01
C ARG A 73 -12.44 -19.86 13.58
N ARG A 74 -13.26 -19.78 12.51
CA ARG A 74 -13.94 -20.95 11.93
C ARG A 74 -12.94 -21.99 11.44
N GLY A 75 -11.91 -21.57 10.70
CA GLY A 75 -10.85 -22.45 10.21
C GLY A 75 -10.09 -23.14 11.35
N ASN A 76 -9.72 -22.40 12.40
CA ASN A 76 -9.07 -22.98 13.58
C ASN A 76 -9.95 -24.03 14.28
N SER A 77 -11.26 -23.77 14.42
CA SER A 77 -12.20 -24.73 14.99
C SER A 77 -12.33 -26.00 14.13
N MET A 78 -12.42 -25.87 12.80
CA MET A 78 -12.50 -27.00 11.87
C MET A 78 -11.20 -27.83 11.88
N TYR A 79 -10.05 -27.14 11.90
CA TYR A 79 -8.74 -27.79 11.99
C TYR A 79 -8.61 -28.61 13.28
N GLY A 80 -9.03 -28.06 14.43
CA GLY A 80 -9.04 -28.78 15.71
C GLY A 80 -9.92 -30.03 15.71
N ARG A 81 -11.02 -30.01 14.93
CA ARG A 81 -11.93 -31.16 14.74
C ARG A 81 -11.48 -32.12 13.62
N ARG A 82 -10.29 -31.91 13.04
CA ARG A 82 -9.74 -32.69 11.90
C ARG A 82 -10.58 -32.61 10.62
N ALA A 83 -11.41 -31.57 10.49
CA ALA A 83 -12.15 -31.21 9.28
C ALA A 83 -11.25 -30.34 8.38
N PHE A 84 -10.18 -30.95 7.87
CA PHE A 84 -9.07 -30.21 7.23
C PHE A 84 -9.49 -29.53 5.92
N LYS A 85 -10.37 -30.15 5.14
CA LYS A 85 -10.86 -29.58 3.88
C LYS A 85 -11.64 -28.29 4.11
N GLU A 86 -12.55 -28.30 5.09
CA GLU A 86 -13.36 -27.14 5.47
C GLU A 86 -12.50 -26.06 6.13
N ALA A 87 -11.49 -26.47 6.93
CA ALA A 87 -10.51 -25.56 7.49
C ALA A 87 -9.72 -24.84 6.41
N ALA A 88 -9.25 -25.56 5.37
CA ALA A 88 -8.53 -25.00 4.24
C ALA A 88 -9.35 -23.93 3.53
N THR A 89 -10.62 -24.21 3.22
CA THR A 89 -11.56 -23.25 2.62
C THR A 89 -11.73 -22.01 3.50
N SER A 90 -11.93 -22.18 4.81
CA SER A 90 -12.05 -21.04 5.74
C SER A 90 -10.78 -20.19 5.80
N PHE A 91 -9.60 -20.81 5.81
CA PHE A 91 -8.33 -20.09 5.79
C PHE A 91 -8.09 -19.36 4.46
N GLN A 92 -8.49 -19.93 3.32
CA GLN A 92 -8.41 -19.27 2.02
C GLN A 92 -9.26 -17.99 2.01
N PHE A 93 -10.53 -18.06 2.44
CA PHE A 93 -11.38 -16.87 2.56
C PHE A 93 -10.80 -15.81 3.50
N ALA A 94 -10.26 -16.22 4.65
CA ALA A 94 -9.59 -15.29 5.56
C ALA A 94 -8.38 -14.63 4.90
N ALA A 95 -7.56 -15.38 4.15
CA ALA A 95 -6.40 -14.86 3.44
C ALA A 95 -6.80 -13.80 2.40
N GLU A 96 -7.86 -14.04 1.64
CA GLU A 96 -8.38 -13.09 0.65
C GLU A 96 -8.88 -11.80 1.30
N LEU A 97 -9.62 -11.90 2.42
CA LEU A 97 -10.11 -10.74 3.16
C LEU A 97 -8.95 -9.94 3.79
N PHE A 98 -7.95 -10.61 4.35
CA PHE A 98 -6.73 -9.93 4.80
C PHE A 98 -5.96 -9.28 3.63
N ALA A 99 -5.91 -9.91 2.46
CA ALA A 99 -5.25 -9.34 1.28
C ALA A 99 -5.96 -8.08 0.76
N LYS A 100 -7.29 -8.00 0.88
CA LYS A 100 -8.09 -6.81 0.56
C LYS A 100 -7.85 -5.61 1.48
N THR A 101 -7.10 -5.81 2.57
CA THR A 101 -6.82 -4.76 3.56
C THR A 101 -5.32 -4.41 3.59
N PRO A 102 -4.72 -3.99 2.46
CA PRO A 102 -3.26 -3.84 2.32
C PRO A 102 -2.64 -2.91 3.36
N PRO A 103 -1.30 -2.98 3.61
CA PRO A 103 -0.59 -2.21 4.64
C PRO A 103 -0.90 -0.71 4.62
N ASP A 104 -0.71 0.00 5.74
CA ASP A 104 -0.93 1.45 5.79
C ASP A 104 -0.01 2.22 4.85
N ALA A 105 -0.51 2.44 3.63
CA ALA A 105 0.14 3.23 2.60
C ALA A 105 0.51 4.63 3.11
N ARG A 106 -0.22 5.18 4.11
CA ARG A 106 0.15 6.46 4.71
C ARG A 106 1.45 6.38 5.51
N ALA A 107 1.74 5.25 6.16
CA ALA A 107 3.02 5.03 6.83
C ALA A 107 4.16 4.93 5.82
N ASP A 108 3.98 4.14 4.75
CA ASP A 108 4.97 4.03 3.67
C ASP A 108 5.23 5.39 2.99
N ILE A 109 4.16 6.16 2.73
CA ILE A 109 4.26 7.50 2.16
C ILE A 109 5.01 8.44 3.11
N ARG A 110 4.76 8.41 4.41
CA ARG A 110 5.52 9.22 5.39
C ARG A 110 7.01 8.85 5.38
N ALA A 111 7.33 7.56 5.31
CA ALA A 111 8.72 7.11 5.21
C ALA A 111 9.38 7.63 3.92
N LEU A 112 8.69 7.55 2.78
CA LEU A 112 9.15 8.13 1.51
C LEU A 112 9.39 9.63 1.61
N LEU A 113 8.51 10.39 2.26
CA LEU A 113 8.69 11.84 2.44
C LEU A 113 9.88 12.16 3.34
N ASN A 114 10.15 11.33 4.36
CA ASN A 114 11.36 11.45 5.17
C ASN A 114 12.62 11.15 4.37
N ASP A 115 12.60 10.12 3.51
CA ASP A 115 13.72 9.83 2.59
C ASP A 115 13.96 10.99 1.61
N TYR A 116 12.89 11.63 1.13
CA TYR A 116 12.99 12.84 0.31
C TYR A 116 13.65 14.00 1.07
N VAL A 117 13.23 14.27 2.31
CA VAL A 117 13.86 15.28 3.17
C VAL A 117 15.35 14.97 3.35
N ARG A 118 15.69 13.73 3.70
CA ARG A 118 17.08 13.30 3.84
C ARG A 118 17.87 13.55 2.56
N ALA A 119 17.33 13.15 1.40
CA ALA A 119 18.01 13.33 0.12
C ALA A 119 18.36 14.79 -0.17
N VAL A 120 17.44 15.71 0.16
CA VAL A 120 17.67 17.15 0.00
C VAL A 120 18.69 17.66 1.02
N GLU A 121 18.52 17.36 2.31
CA GLU A 121 19.43 17.87 3.35
C GLU A 121 20.87 17.35 3.21
N THR A 122 21.04 16.10 2.78
CA THR A 122 22.36 15.49 2.56
C THR A 122 22.89 15.69 1.15
N LYS A 123 22.13 16.37 0.28
CA LYS A 123 22.46 16.58 -1.14
C LYS A 123 22.75 15.26 -1.88
N ASP A 124 22.05 14.20 -1.48
CA ASP A 124 22.19 12.88 -2.07
C ASP A 124 21.29 12.79 -3.31
N LEU A 125 21.90 13.10 -4.46
CA LEU A 125 21.21 13.09 -5.75
C LEU A 125 20.74 11.69 -6.17
N ASP A 126 21.40 10.63 -5.73
CA ASP A 126 21.02 9.26 -6.07
C ASP A 126 19.79 8.82 -5.27
N LEU A 127 19.75 9.15 -3.97
CA LEU A 127 18.54 8.98 -3.16
C LEU A 127 17.40 9.84 -3.70
N LEU A 128 17.68 11.08 -4.11
CA LEU A 128 16.67 11.97 -4.68
C LEU A 128 16.06 11.38 -5.96
N ARG A 129 16.87 10.82 -6.86
CA ARG A 129 16.38 10.12 -8.06
C ARG A 129 15.59 8.86 -7.73
N ARG A 130 15.94 8.16 -6.64
CA ARG A 130 15.21 6.97 -6.19
C ARG A 130 13.79 7.33 -5.72
N VAL A 131 13.66 8.38 -4.92
CA VAL A 131 12.36 8.81 -4.37
C VAL A 131 11.53 9.61 -5.38
N ARG A 132 12.17 10.27 -6.35
CA ARG A 132 11.54 11.05 -7.43
C ARG A 132 12.13 10.67 -8.80
N PRO A 133 11.77 9.50 -9.35
CA PRO A 133 12.36 9.00 -10.59
C PRO A 133 12.00 9.83 -11.84
N GLY A 134 10.93 10.63 -11.78
CA GLY A 134 10.50 11.52 -12.86
C GLY A 134 11.27 12.84 -12.96
N LEU A 135 12.37 13.02 -12.21
CA LEU A 135 13.22 14.21 -12.30
C LEU A 135 13.88 14.30 -13.69
N THR A 136 13.69 15.44 -14.36
CA THR A 136 14.36 15.73 -15.62
C THR A 136 15.83 16.06 -15.41
N ALA A 137 16.65 15.91 -16.46
CA ALA A 137 18.08 16.23 -16.41
C ALA A 137 18.33 17.72 -16.04
N ASP A 138 17.47 18.62 -16.51
CA ASP A 138 17.60 20.05 -16.21
C ASP A 138 17.20 20.39 -14.78
N GLU A 139 16.19 19.73 -14.23
CA GLU A 139 15.88 19.85 -12.80
C GLU A 139 17.05 19.37 -11.94
N LEU A 140 17.63 18.21 -12.28
CA LEU A 140 18.77 17.66 -11.53
C LEU A 140 19.99 18.59 -11.61
N ARG A 141 20.23 19.20 -12.77
CA ARG A 141 21.30 20.20 -12.96
C ARG A 141 21.07 21.43 -12.07
N ARG A 142 19.84 21.92 -11.98
CA ARG A 142 19.47 23.05 -11.11
C ARG A 142 19.64 22.71 -9.64
N VAL A 143 19.27 21.50 -9.21
CA VAL A 143 19.48 21.03 -7.83
C VAL A 143 20.98 21.01 -7.52
N ARG A 144 21.80 20.39 -8.39
CA ARG A 144 23.26 20.36 -8.21
C ARG A 144 23.86 21.76 -8.11
N ALA A 145 23.48 22.68 -8.99
CA ALA A 145 23.98 24.05 -8.95
C ALA A 145 23.59 24.78 -7.66
N ALA A 146 22.37 24.56 -7.15
CA ALA A 146 21.94 25.11 -5.86
C ALA A 146 22.71 24.50 -4.68
N ASP A 147 23.01 23.20 -4.76
CA ASP A 147 23.75 22.47 -3.72
C ASP A 147 25.22 22.90 -3.62
N GLU A 148 25.85 23.26 -4.75
CA GLU A 148 27.23 23.77 -4.81
C GLU A 148 27.42 25.09 -4.05
N ILE A 149 26.42 25.98 -4.11
CA ILE A 149 26.48 27.29 -3.45
C ILE A 149 25.92 27.29 -2.01
N THR A 150 25.29 26.19 -1.60
CA THR A 150 24.66 26.05 -0.29
C THR A 150 25.62 25.36 0.67
N ARG A 151 25.97 25.97 1.80
CA ARG A 151 26.79 25.34 2.85
C ARG A 151 25.99 24.29 3.63
N SER A 152 24.79 24.64 4.05
CA SER A 152 23.88 23.73 4.76
C SER A 152 22.43 23.96 4.37
N HIS A 153 21.65 22.88 4.30
CA HIS A 153 20.24 22.93 3.97
C HIS A 153 19.45 22.09 4.98
N LYS A 154 18.49 22.72 5.65
CA LYS A 154 17.51 22.06 6.51
C LYS A 154 16.12 22.18 5.94
N VAL A 155 15.38 21.09 5.94
CA VAL A 155 14.04 20.99 5.39
C VAL A 155 13.11 20.42 6.45
N HIS A 156 12.09 21.20 6.79
CA HIS A 156 11.01 20.73 7.64
C HIS A 156 9.73 20.55 6.82
N LEU A 157 9.20 19.32 6.79
CA LEU A 157 7.91 19.02 6.16
C LEU A 157 6.83 18.84 7.23
N THR A 158 5.81 19.69 7.17
CA THR A 158 4.57 19.51 7.93
C THR A 158 3.50 18.94 6.99
N VAL A 159 3.12 17.68 7.19
CA VAL A 159 2.09 17.02 6.37
C VAL A 159 0.71 17.22 7.01
N TYR A 160 -0.19 17.91 6.30
CA TYR A 160 -1.56 18.16 6.77
C TYR A 160 -2.50 16.99 6.49
N GLY A 161 -2.30 16.31 5.36
CA GLY A 161 -3.18 15.20 4.96
C GLY A 161 -2.56 14.30 3.92
N ILE A 162 -2.90 13.00 3.99
CA ILE A 162 -2.55 11.99 2.99
C ILE A 162 -3.82 11.27 2.58
N THR A 163 -4.23 11.50 1.32
CA THR A 163 -5.33 10.80 0.68
C THR A 163 -4.75 9.70 -0.21
N VAL A 164 -5.19 8.45 0.00
CA VAL A 164 -4.72 7.28 -0.75
C VAL A 164 -5.90 6.72 -1.54
N ALA A 165 -5.71 6.53 -2.84
CA ALA A 165 -6.67 5.95 -3.77
C ALA A 165 -5.98 4.82 -4.56
N GLY A 166 -6.03 3.60 -4.04
CA GLY A 166 -5.36 2.44 -4.63
C GLY A 166 -3.85 2.63 -4.72
N ASP A 167 -3.32 2.68 -5.94
CA ASP A 167 -1.91 2.85 -6.26
C ASP A 167 -1.48 4.30 -6.48
N GLU A 168 -2.40 5.25 -6.25
CA GLU A 168 -2.10 6.67 -6.26
C GLU A 168 -2.37 7.28 -4.87
N ALA A 169 -1.62 8.33 -4.55
CA ALA A 169 -1.86 9.10 -3.34
C ALA A 169 -1.54 10.59 -3.55
N ARG A 170 -2.14 11.42 -2.71
CA ARG A 170 -1.87 12.85 -2.65
C ARG A 170 -1.52 13.24 -1.22
N ALA A 171 -0.34 13.81 -1.04
CA ALA A 171 0.10 14.39 0.22
C ALA A 171 0.09 15.90 0.11
N LEU A 172 -0.54 16.56 1.07
CA LEU A 172 -0.63 18.02 1.16
C LEU A 172 0.06 18.49 2.42
N GLY A 173 0.74 19.63 2.34
CA GLY A 173 1.45 20.14 3.49
C GLY A 173 2.16 21.45 3.24
N ARG A 174 3.07 21.74 4.15
CA ARG A 174 3.98 22.87 4.12
C ARG A 174 5.42 22.39 4.23
N ARG A 175 6.28 23.06 3.49
CA ARG A 175 7.72 22.90 3.51
C ARG A 175 8.36 24.20 3.98
N GLU A 176 9.28 24.08 4.91
CA GLU A 176 10.14 25.16 5.36
C GLU A 176 11.59 24.80 5.09
N ASP A 177 12.28 25.67 4.37
CA ASP A 177 13.69 25.53 4.02
C ASP A 177 14.52 26.58 4.76
N LEU A 178 15.55 26.12 5.46
CA LEU A 178 16.59 26.95 6.05
C LEU A 178 17.90 26.63 5.33
N ARG A 179 18.38 27.56 4.50
CA ARG A 179 19.62 27.42 3.73
C ARG A 179 20.65 28.44 4.20
N VAL A 180 21.85 27.96 4.49
CA VAL A 180 23.02 28.82 4.71
C VAL A 180 23.88 28.71 3.47
N LEU A 181 24.13 29.82 2.79
CA LEU A 181 24.99 29.84 1.60
C LEU A 181 26.47 29.82 1.96
N ASN A 182 27.34 29.53 0.98
CA ASN A 182 28.79 29.57 1.19
C ASN A 182 29.29 30.95 1.62
N THR A 183 28.57 32.01 1.23
CA THR A 183 28.79 33.41 1.63
C THR A 183 28.44 33.70 3.10
N GLY A 184 27.81 32.75 3.81
CA GLY A 184 27.29 32.94 5.17
C GLY A 184 25.89 33.54 5.22
N GLN A 185 25.29 33.88 4.07
CA GLN A 185 23.91 34.37 4.02
C GLN A 185 22.91 33.27 4.41
N ASN A 186 21.94 33.63 5.26
CA ASN A 186 20.83 32.77 5.64
C ASN A 186 19.59 33.07 4.79
N LEU A 187 19.02 32.04 4.18
CA LEU A 187 17.78 32.10 3.41
C LEU A 187 16.74 31.20 4.07
N ARG A 188 15.60 31.79 4.45
CA ARG A 188 14.43 31.07 4.92
C ARG A 188 13.35 31.14 3.85
N THR A 189 12.76 30.01 3.49
CA THR A 189 11.68 29.95 2.51
C THR A 189 10.58 29.05 3.03
N GLU A 190 9.33 29.45 2.82
CA GLU A 190 8.15 28.68 3.19
C GLU A 190 7.28 28.48 1.95
N THR A 191 6.97 27.23 1.63
CA THR A 191 6.11 26.86 0.50
C THR A 191 5.06 25.85 0.93
N ARG A 192 3.87 25.96 0.32
CA ARG A 192 2.89 24.89 0.38
C ARG A 192 3.24 23.88 -0.69
N PHE A 193 3.07 22.59 -0.40
CA PHE A 193 3.28 21.54 -1.37
C PHE A 193 2.03 20.69 -1.54
N ALA A 194 1.87 20.20 -2.77
CA ALA A 194 1.03 19.07 -3.08
C ALA A 194 1.87 18.05 -3.86
N PHE A 195 2.14 16.91 -3.23
CA PHE A 195 2.83 15.80 -3.86
C PHE A 195 1.81 14.80 -4.40
N THR A 196 1.97 14.46 -5.66
CA THR A 196 1.31 13.30 -6.27
C THR A 196 2.26 12.12 -6.17
N LEU A 197 1.82 11.03 -5.57
CA LEU A 197 2.60 9.82 -5.35
C LEU A 197 1.98 8.65 -6.10
N LYS A 198 2.83 7.74 -6.59
CA LYS A 198 2.40 6.50 -7.23
C LYS A 198 3.11 5.30 -6.62
N ARG A 199 2.42 4.17 -6.52
CA ARG A 199 3.03 2.90 -6.14
C ARG A 199 3.77 2.32 -7.35
N GLY A 200 5.09 2.26 -7.24
CA GLY A 200 5.95 1.57 -8.18
C GLY A 200 6.30 0.15 -7.72
N PRO A 201 7.07 -0.61 -8.52
CA PRO A 201 7.46 -1.98 -8.22
C PRO A 201 8.35 -2.11 -6.97
N ARG A 202 9.03 -1.03 -6.58
CA ARG A 202 9.91 -0.95 -5.39
C ARG A 202 9.28 -0.22 -4.20
N GLY A 203 8.01 0.16 -4.30
CA GLY A 203 7.30 0.97 -3.29
C GLY A 203 6.80 2.29 -3.85
N TRP A 204 6.34 3.17 -2.96
CA TRP A 204 5.84 4.49 -3.34
C TRP A 204 6.97 5.39 -3.85
N VAL A 205 6.66 6.25 -4.82
CA VAL A 205 7.55 7.29 -5.33
C VAL A 205 6.79 8.61 -5.51
N ILE A 206 7.50 9.73 -5.42
CA ILE A 206 7.00 11.05 -5.76
C ILE A 206 6.96 11.16 -7.29
N HIS A 207 5.75 11.21 -7.83
CA HIS A 207 5.52 11.32 -9.27
C HIS A 207 5.44 12.79 -9.71
N GLY A 208 4.81 13.64 -8.91
CA GLY A 208 4.62 15.05 -9.23
C GLY A 208 4.74 15.93 -8.01
N VAL A 209 5.27 17.13 -8.21
CA VAL A 209 5.42 18.15 -7.18
C VAL A 209 4.77 19.43 -7.66
N GLN A 210 3.82 19.93 -6.89
CA GLN A 210 3.28 21.28 -7.07
C GLN A 210 3.63 22.07 -5.80
N GLU A 211 4.48 23.08 -5.94
CA GLU A 211 4.83 23.99 -4.84
C GLU A 211 4.26 25.37 -5.15
N SER A 212 3.64 26.00 -4.15
CA SER A 212 3.18 27.38 -4.23
C SER A 212 3.71 28.17 -3.05
N ALA A 213 4.23 29.37 -3.32
CA ALA A 213 4.65 30.29 -2.26
C ALA A 213 3.44 30.71 -1.43
N ASP A 214 3.59 30.78 -0.10
CA ASP A 214 2.58 31.38 0.77
C ASP A 214 2.70 32.91 0.66
N ARG A 215 2.14 33.49 -0.41
CA ARG A 215 1.73 34.89 -0.36
C ARG A 215 0.34 34.90 0.28
N PRO A 216 0.08 35.70 1.34
CA PRO A 216 -1.30 36.10 1.57
C PRO A 216 -1.78 36.70 0.25
N ALA A 217 -2.96 36.30 -0.20
CA ALA A 217 -3.64 37.02 -1.27
C ALA A 217 -3.60 38.49 -0.88
N GLU A 218 -2.85 39.31 -1.62
CA GLU A 218 -2.96 40.74 -1.49
C GLU A 218 -4.45 41.04 -1.56
N THR A 219 -4.95 41.68 -0.50
CA THR A 219 -6.24 42.33 -0.50
C THR A 219 -6.21 43.29 -1.69
N ARG A 220 -6.66 42.83 -2.85
CA ARG A 220 -7.01 43.70 -3.95
C ARG A 220 -8.18 44.50 -3.42
N ALA A 221 -7.90 45.73 -3.01
CA ALA A 221 -8.93 46.68 -2.62
C ALA A 221 -10.06 46.63 -3.67
N PRO A 222 -11.34 46.59 -3.26
CA PRO A 222 -12.42 46.75 -4.20
C PRO A 222 -12.34 48.18 -4.72
N GLY A 223 -11.69 48.36 -5.87
CA GLY A 223 -11.80 49.57 -6.66
C GLY A 223 -13.28 49.77 -6.97
N GLY A 224 -13.91 50.65 -6.21
CA GLY A 224 -15.30 51.00 -6.36
C GLY A 224 -15.58 51.41 -7.79
N ARG A 225 -16.56 50.72 -8.39
CA ARG A 225 -17.38 51.24 -9.49
C ARG A 225 -17.93 52.62 -9.05
N THR A 226 -18.18 53.60 -9.90
CA THR A 226 -19.17 53.56 -10.99
C THR A 226 -19.11 54.88 -11.79
N PRO A 227 -19.42 54.87 -13.10
CA PRO A 227 -19.54 56.05 -13.99
C PRO A 227 -20.87 56.81 -13.77
N PRO A 228 -21.23 57.88 -14.53
CA PRO A 228 -21.96 57.66 -15.80
C PRO A 228 -21.80 58.71 -16.93
N ARG A 229 -21.89 58.19 -18.16
CA ARG A 229 -22.67 58.63 -19.34
C ARG A 229 -22.83 60.13 -19.65
N SER A 230 -22.59 60.50 -20.91
CA SER A 230 -23.61 60.48 -22.00
C SER A 230 -23.03 61.06 -23.29
N GLY A 231 -23.13 60.34 -24.42
CA GLY A 231 -23.20 60.98 -25.75
C GLY A 231 -24.60 61.62 -25.96
N PRO A 232 -24.94 62.24 -27.12
CA PRO A 232 -24.67 61.68 -28.45
C PRO A 232 -24.44 62.67 -29.64
N VAL A 233 -23.79 62.16 -30.70
CA VAL A 233 -24.16 62.17 -32.15
C VAL A 233 -24.31 63.49 -32.95
N ALA A 234 -23.43 63.58 -33.97
CA ALA A 234 -23.61 63.96 -35.40
C ALA A 234 -23.55 65.41 -35.95
N ARG A 235 -22.69 65.48 -37.00
CA ARG A 235 -22.82 66.10 -38.34
C ARG A 235 -22.91 67.63 -38.51
N GLY A 236 -21.90 68.15 -39.23
CA GLY A 236 -22.11 68.81 -40.52
C GLY A 236 -21.74 70.29 -40.64
N GLY A 237 -20.93 70.62 -41.66
CA GLY A 237 -21.10 71.86 -42.45
C GLY A 237 -20.08 72.98 -42.24
N ALA A 238 -19.60 73.52 -43.37
CA ALA A 238 -18.66 74.62 -43.56
C ALA A 238 -19.17 75.99 -43.05
N GLU A 239 -18.28 76.96 -42.76
CA GLU A 239 -17.89 78.05 -43.66
C GLU A 239 -16.86 79.00 -43.01
N ARG A 240 -16.08 79.66 -43.86
CA ARG A 240 -15.09 80.71 -43.55
C ARG A 240 -15.77 82.08 -43.39
N PRO A 241 -15.02 83.07 -42.90
CA PRO A 241 -14.77 84.26 -43.71
C PRO A 241 -13.30 84.41 -44.14
#